data_AF-A0AAE4HZ30-F1
#
_entry.id   AF-A0AAE4HZ30-F1
#
_cell.length_a   1.000
_cell.length_b   1.000
_cell.length_c   1.000
_cell.angle_alpha   90.00
_cell.angle_beta   90.00
_cell.angle_gamma   90.00
#
_symmetry.space_group_name_H-M   'P 1'
#
loop_
_entity.id
_entity.type
_entity.pdbx_description
1 polymer ?
#
loop_
_entity_poly.entity_id
_entity_poly.type
_entity_poly.pdbx_seq_one_letter_code
_entity_poly.pdbx_strand_id
1 'polypeptide(L)'
;MQSQVDITLWNIQTSNVVTALEDFIEDWKVSKNSDLDEYLRSYPGYFKSDEPTREAIRLVLGYGKELMDGTRDNVGFYENKIWRTESGESVRMTHFHERTISGLMQTIIKARG
;
A
#
# COMPACT_ATOMS: atom_id res chain seq x y z
N MET A 1 -0.81 -3.59 33.85
CA MET A 1 -1.97 -3.93 32.99
C MET A 1 -2.75 -2.65 32.76
N GLN A 2 -2.67 -2.09 31.56
CA GLN A 2 -3.49 -0.96 31.14
C GLN A 2 -3.77 -1.14 29.65
N SER A 3 -5.02 -1.52 29.41
CA SER A 3 -5.80 -1.52 28.18
C SER A 3 -5.02 -1.57 26.87
N GLN A 4 -4.83 -2.80 26.37
CA GLN A 4 -4.67 -3.02 24.94
C GLN A 4 -5.87 -2.35 24.26
N VAL A 5 -5.63 -1.23 23.60
CA VAL A 5 -6.63 -0.53 22.80
C VAL A 5 -6.96 -1.44 21.63
N ASP A 6 -7.93 -2.32 21.87
CA ASP A 6 -8.56 -3.11 20.83
C ASP A 6 -9.50 -2.21 20.02
N ILE A 7 -9.47 -2.45 18.71
CA ILE A 7 -10.35 -1.94 17.64
C ILE A 7 -9.85 -0.68 16.91
N THR A 8 -9.25 -0.91 15.73
CA THR A 8 -9.62 -0.28 14.44
C THR A 8 -9.13 -1.13 13.25
N LEU A 9 -9.43 -2.44 13.27
CA LEU A 9 -9.18 -3.38 12.15
C LEU A 9 -9.85 -3.00 10.81
N TRP A 10 -10.55 -1.86 10.73
CA TRP A 10 -11.49 -1.54 9.66
C TRP A 10 -11.44 -0.08 9.14
N ASN A 11 -10.60 0.79 9.71
CA ASN A 11 -10.69 2.25 9.46
C ASN A 11 -9.78 2.80 8.36
N ILE A 12 -9.29 1.97 7.45
CA ILE A 12 -8.56 2.50 6.30
C ILE A 12 -9.58 2.88 5.24
N GLN A 13 -9.43 4.07 4.67
CA GLN A 13 -10.04 4.38 3.37
C GLN A 13 -9.35 3.52 2.31
N THR A 14 -9.72 2.24 2.28
CA THR A 14 -9.01 1.16 1.59
C THR A 14 -9.04 1.38 0.07
N SER A 15 -10.05 2.10 -0.41
CA SER A 15 -10.13 2.64 -1.78
C SER A 15 -8.97 3.58 -2.11
N ASN A 16 -8.57 4.48 -1.21
CA ASN A 16 -7.47 5.41 -1.46
C ASN A 16 -6.14 4.66 -1.61
N VAL A 17 -5.95 3.58 -0.84
CA VAL A 17 -4.75 2.74 -0.95
C VAL A 17 -4.70 2.03 -2.30
N VAL A 18 -5.83 1.48 -2.76
CA VAL A 18 -5.92 0.85 -4.08
C VAL A 18 -5.68 1.87 -5.19
N THR A 19 -6.39 3.01 -5.16
CA THR A 19 -6.22 4.07 -6.16
C THR A 19 -4.79 4.60 -6.20
N ALA A 20 -4.16 4.81 -5.04
CA ALA A 20 -2.76 5.23 -5.00
C ALA A 20 -1.83 4.21 -5.69
N LEU A 21 -2.06 2.92 -5.45
CA LEU A 21 -1.27 1.86 -6.09
C LEU A 21 -1.51 1.80 -7.60
N GLU A 22 -2.76 1.91 -8.05
CA GLU A 22 -3.11 1.96 -9.48
C GLU A 22 -2.41 3.12 -10.18
N ASP A 23 -2.55 4.34 -9.65
CA ASP A 23 -1.94 5.54 -10.21
C ASP A 23 -0.41 5.44 -10.24
N PHE A 24 0.21 4.93 -9.18
CA PHE A 24 1.66 4.75 -9.10
C PHE A 24 2.17 3.72 -10.13
N ILE A 25 1.42 2.64 -10.36
CA ILE A 25 1.75 1.64 -11.38
C ILE A 25 1.64 2.23 -12.78
N GLU A 26 0.60 3.02 -13.06
CA GLU A 26 0.43 3.66 -14.37
C GLU A 26 1.53 4.68 -14.64
N ASP A 27 1.90 5.52 -13.66
CA ASP A 27 3.01 6.44 -13.80
C ASP A 27 4.34 5.72 -14.07
N TRP A 28 4.61 4.65 -13.32
CA TRP A 28 5.79 3.81 -13.53
C TRP A 28 5.81 3.16 -14.93
N LYS A 29 4.67 2.72 -15.47
CA LYS A 29 4.62 2.15 -16.82
C LYS A 29 5.04 3.15 -17.89
N VAL A 30 4.73 4.44 -17.71
CA VAL A 30 5.03 5.51 -18.66
C VAL A 30 6.48 5.97 -18.53
N SER A 31 6.90 6.34 -17.33
CA SER A 31 8.19 7.00 -17.09
C SER A 31 9.31 6.03 -16.75
N LYS A 32 8.96 4.82 -16.30
CA LYS A 32 9.87 3.88 -15.60
C LYS A 32 10.55 4.50 -14.37
N ASN A 33 10.12 5.69 -13.95
CA ASN A 33 10.48 6.30 -12.69
C ASN A 33 9.58 5.71 -11.60
N SER A 34 10.17 5.38 -10.45
CA SER A 34 9.48 4.76 -9.31
C SER A 34 9.77 5.54 -8.02
N ASP A 35 10.04 6.85 -8.13
CA ASP A 35 10.31 7.70 -6.95
C ASP A 35 9.02 7.84 -6.11
N LEU A 36 8.98 7.04 -5.05
CA LEU A 36 7.87 6.99 -4.12
C LEU A 36 7.71 8.30 -3.34
N ASP A 37 8.80 8.98 -2.98
CA ASP A 37 8.72 10.21 -2.20
C ASP A 37 8.19 11.35 -3.07
N GLU A 38 8.58 11.41 -4.34
CA GLU A 38 8.01 12.35 -5.31
C GLU A 38 6.53 12.08 -5.54
N TYR A 39 6.14 10.81 -5.74
CA TYR A 39 4.73 10.43 -5.89
C TYR A 39 3.89 10.81 -4.65
N LEU A 40 4.36 10.49 -3.44
CA LEU A 40 3.65 10.82 -2.20
C LEU A 40 3.51 12.34 -1.97
N ARG A 41 4.47 13.13 -2.45
CA ARG A 41 4.40 14.61 -2.38
C ARG A 41 3.36 15.20 -3.32
N SER A 42 3.06 14.51 -4.42
CA SER A 42 2.09 14.98 -5.42
C SER A 42 0.70 14.39 -5.24
N TYR A 43 0.56 13.24 -4.56
CA TYR A 43 -0.72 12.54 -4.40
C TYR A 43 -1.65 13.21 -3.36
N PRO A 44 -2.76 13.87 -3.77
CA PRO A 44 -3.62 14.60 -2.83
C PRO A 44 -4.36 13.66 -1.86
N GLY A 45 -4.62 12.41 -2.26
CA GLY A 45 -5.24 11.39 -1.42
C GLY A 45 -4.40 11.05 -0.19
N TYR A 46 -3.07 11.19 -0.29
CA TYR A 46 -2.16 10.99 0.85
C TYR A 46 -2.40 12.03 1.95
N PHE A 47 -2.39 13.33 1.60
CA PHE A 47 -2.52 14.42 2.59
C PHE A 47 -3.92 14.53 3.22
N LYS A 48 -4.96 14.11 2.50
CA LYS A 48 -6.35 14.14 2.98
C LYS A 48 -6.70 12.93 3.84
N SER A 49 -5.85 11.91 3.85
CA SER A 49 -6.08 10.66 4.58
C SER A 49 -5.66 10.78 6.05
N ASP A 50 -6.32 10.03 6.93
CA ASP A 50 -5.89 9.86 8.31
C ASP A 50 -4.50 9.19 8.40
N GLU A 51 -3.90 9.21 9.59
CA GLU A 51 -2.57 8.62 9.82
C GLU A 51 -2.51 7.11 9.48
N PRO A 52 -3.45 6.26 9.93
CA PRO A 52 -3.46 4.85 9.56
C PRO A 52 -3.52 4.61 8.04
N THR A 53 -4.34 5.40 7.32
CA THR A 53 -4.43 5.30 5.86
C THR A 53 -3.16 5.79 5.17
N ARG A 54 -2.51 6.85 5.66
CA ARG A 54 -1.22 7.31 5.12
C ARG A 54 -0.12 6.26 5.27
N GLU A 55 -0.04 5.62 6.44
CA GLU A 55 0.90 4.53 6.65
C GLU A 55 0.58 3.31 5.77
N ALA A 56 -0.71 2.98 5.59
CA ALA A 56 -1.15 1.93 4.66
C ALA A 56 -0.68 2.22 3.23
N ILE A 57 -0.88 3.46 2.75
CA ILE A 57 -0.43 3.91 1.43
C ILE A 57 1.08 3.74 1.32
N ARG A 58 1.86 4.25 2.28
CA ARG A 58 3.33 4.12 2.27
C ARG A 58 3.79 2.67 2.21
N LEU A 59 3.19 1.80 3.02
CA LEU A 59 3.55 0.39 3.06
C LEU A 59 3.25 -0.31 1.74
N VAL A 60 2.04 -0.13 1.20
CA VAL A 60 1.61 -0.77 -0.05
C VAL A 60 2.42 -0.28 -1.23
N LEU A 61 2.63 1.04 -1.34
CA LEU A 61 3.43 1.62 -2.42
C LEU A 61 4.91 1.27 -2.27
N GLY A 62 5.45 1.18 -1.06
CA GLY A 62 6.81 0.70 -0.79
C GLY A 62 7.01 -0.73 -1.29
N TYR A 63 6.06 -1.63 -1.00
CA TYR A 63 6.06 -2.98 -1.58
C TYR A 63 5.97 -2.96 -3.11
N GLY A 64 5.10 -2.12 -3.66
CA GLY A 64 5.00 -1.91 -5.11
C GLY A 64 6.32 -1.45 -5.71
N LYS A 65 7.01 -0.50 -5.07
CA LYS A 65 8.31 0.01 -5.47
C LYS A 65 9.38 -1.07 -5.45
N GLU A 66 9.46 -1.88 -4.40
CA GLU A 66 10.41 -3.01 -4.34
C GLU A 66 10.19 -3.98 -5.52
N LEU A 67 8.94 -4.20 -5.93
CA LEU A 67 8.61 -4.99 -7.11
C LEU A 67 9.00 -4.27 -8.41
N MET A 68 8.78 -2.96 -8.52
CA MET A 68 9.17 -2.16 -9.69
C MET A 68 10.69 -2.14 -9.88
N ASP A 69 11.43 -1.98 -8.78
CA ASP A 69 12.89 -1.83 -8.73
C ASP A 69 13.63 -3.17 -8.87
N GLY A 70 12.93 -4.31 -8.80
CA GLY A 70 13.58 -5.62 -8.88
C GLY A 70 14.17 -6.13 -7.56
N THR A 71 14.00 -5.40 -6.46
CA THR A 71 14.51 -5.83 -5.14
C THR A 71 13.60 -6.84 -4.45
N ARG A 72 12.36 -6.98 -4.94
CA ARG A 72 11.40 -8.03 -4.57
C ARG A 72 10.88 -8.75 -5.80
N ASP A 73 10.70 -10.07 -5.70
CA ASP A 73 10.26 -10.93 -6.79
C ASP A 73 8.92 -11.62 -6.55
N ASN A 74 8.32 -11.44 -5.37
CA ASN A 74 7.06 -12.09 -5.00
C ASN A 74 6.04 -11.13 -4.38
N VAL A 75 4.75 -11.41 -4.64
CA VAL A 75 3.64 -10.67 -4.04
C VAL A 75 3.21 -11.36 -2.75
N GLY A 76 3.67 -10.86 -1.61
CA GLY A 76 3.40 -11.40 -0.26
C GLY A 76 2.18 -10.78 0.44
N PHE A 77 1.14 -10.37 -0.31
CA PHE A 77 -0.01 -9.63 0.22
C PHE A 77 -1.19 -10.52 0.65
N TYR A 78 -1.09 -11.85 0.50
CA TYR A 78 -2.18 -12.81 0.80
C TYR A 78 -2.20 -13.33 2.25
N GLU A 79 -1.28 -12.92 3.12
CA GLU A 79 -1.06 -13.58 4.42
C GLU A 79 -1.87 -13.03 5.61
N ASN A 80 -3.01 -12.36 5.42
CA ASN A 80 -3.73 -11.72 6.54
C ASN A 80 -2.82 -10.79 7.35
N LYS A 81 -2.02 -9.96 6.68
CA LYS A 81 -1.09 -9.08 7.36
C LYS A 81 -1.89 -8.03 8.13
N ILE A 82 -2.03 -8.24 9.44
CA ILE A 82 -2.30 -7.16 10.39
C ILE A 82 -0.96 -6.45 10.55
N TRP A 83 -0.85 -5.21 10.07
CA TRP A 83 0.34 -4.41 10.33
C TRP A 83 0.08 -3.51 11.53
N ARG A 84 1.17 -3.18 12.23
CA ARG A 84 1.14 -2.21 13.31
C ARG A 84 1.63 -0.87 12.79
N THR A 85 0.90 0.18 13.12
CA THR A 85 1.34 1.55 12.86
C THR A 85 2.53 1.93 13.73
N GLU A 86 3.18 3.06 13.45
CA GLU A 86 4.24 3.59 14.32
C GLU A 86 3.70 3.93 15.73
N SER A 87 2.42 4.31 15.82
CA SER A 87 1.68 4.50 17.07
C SER A 87 1.27 3.19 17.78
N GLY A 88 1.50 2.03 17.16
CA GLY A 88 1.21 0.70 17.72
C GLY A 88 -0.20 0.18 17.45
N GLU A 89 -1.01 0.89 16.68
CA GLU A 89 -2.37 0.51 16.28
C GLU A 89 -2.33 -0.63 15.27
N SER A 90 -3.25 -1.59 15.40
CA SER A 90 -3.35 -2.72 14.47
C SER A 90 -4.31 -2.41 13.34
N VAL A 91 -3.81 -2.43 12.12
CA VAL A 91 -4.54 -2.05 10.92
C VAL A 91 -4.67 -3.25 9.99
N ARG A 92 -5.85 -3.44 9.40
CA ARG A 92 -6.16 -4.56 8.49
C ARG A 92 -6.98 -4.09 7.30
N MET A 93 -6.69 -4.63 6.13
CA MET A 93 -7.51 -4.43 4.93
C MET A 93 -8.59 -5.49 4.84
N THR A 94 -9.70 -5.15 4.19
CA THR A 94 -10.67 -6.18 3.85
C THR A 94 -10.09 -7.12 2.80
N HIS A 95 -10.45 -8.40 2.86
CA HIS A 95 -10.02 -9.43 1.91
C HIS A 95 -10.28 -9.11 0.43
N PHE A 96 -11.26 -8.24 0.16
CA PHE A 96 -11.51 -7.75 -1.18
C PHE A 96 -10.35 -6.89 -1.68
N HIS A 97 -9.92 -5.90 -0.90
CA HIS A 97 -8.85 -4.99 -1.29
C HIS A 97 -7.48 -5.67 -1.26
N GLU A 98 -7.24 -6.63 -0.35
CA GLU A 98 -6.02 -7.45 -0.37
C GLU A 98 -5.87 -8.18 -1.72
N ARG A 99 -6.96 -8.76 -2.22
CA ARG A 99 -6.99 -9.42 -3.54
C ARG A 99 -6.72 -8.45 -4.67
N THR A 100 -7.35 -7.27 -4.64
CA THR A 100 -7.13 -6.23 -5.66
C THR A 100 -5.67 -5.77 -5.69
N ILE A 101 -5.10 -5.42 -4.52
CA ILE A 101 -3.70 -5.00 -4.40
C ILE A 101 -2.76 -6.09 -4.88
N SER A 102 -3.01 -7.34 -4.48
CA SER A 102 -2.19 -8.46 -4.93
C SER A 102 -2.26 -8.63 -6.45
N GLY A 103 -3.45 -8.49 -7.05
CA GLY A 103 -3.63 -8.48 -8.49
C GLY A 103 -2.83 -7.38 -9.18
N LEU A 104 -2.87 -6.15 -8.65
CA LEU A 104 -2.11 -5.01 -9.16
C LEU A 104 -0.60 -5.25 -9.07
N MET A 105 -0.10 -5.72 -7.92
CA MET A 105 1.31 -6.05 -7.73
C MET A 105 1.80 -7.14 -8.69
N GLN A 106 0.95 -8.13 -9.01
CA GLN A 106 1.28 -9.14 -10.03
C GLN A 106 1.45 -8.52 -11.42
N THR A 107 0.74 -7.42 -11.74
CA THR A 107 0.94 -6.72 -13.01
C THR A 107 2.32 -6.05 -13.09
N ILE A 108 2.87 -5.59 -11.97
CA ILE A 108 4.22 -5.02 -11.91
C ILE A 108 5.24 -6.09 -12.32
N ILE A 109 5.16 -7.27 -11.70
CA ILE A 109 6.07 -8.40 -12.01
C ILE A 109 5.97 -8.77 -13.49
N LYS A 110 4.74 -8.90 -14.02
CA LYS A 110 4.51 -9.24 -15.43
C LYS A 110 5.01 -8.17 -16.41
N ALA A 111 5.03 -6.90 -16.02
CA ALA A 111 5.49 -5.80 -16.86
C ALA A 111 7.01 -5.57 -16.78
N ARG A 112 7.67 -6.19 -15.79
CA ARG A 112 9.12 -6.16 -15.59
C ARG A 112 9.84 -7.28 -16.34
N GLY A 113 9.21 -8.45 -16.43
CA GLY A 113 9.68 -9.61 -17.22
C GLY A 113 9.34 -9.48 -18.70
#